data_AF-A0A932GZ91-F1
#
_entry.id   AF-A0A932GZ91-F1
#
_cell.length_a   1.000
_cell.length_b   1.000
_cell.length_c   1.000
_cell.angle_alpha   90.00
_cell.angle_beta   90.00
_cell.angle_gamma   90.00
#
_symmetry.space_group_name_H-M   'P 1'
#
loop_
_entity.id
_entity.type
_entity.pdbx_description
1 polymer ?
#
loop_
_entity_poly.entity_id
_entity_poly.type
_entity_poly.pdbx_seq_one_letter_code
_entity_poly.pdbx_strand_id
1 'polypeptide(L)'
;MTETRQSGPELARAAIQLFPRLSPTEQQVSVMLYRLLAQGQPVARQTLAKQSGLPIAQVSTMLDAWHGVYYDGAGEVIGYWGLALGETRHRFRVRGRALYAWCAWDTLFLPRIIGVAAEVESVCPETGSRNTRVHTF
;
A
#
# COMPACT_ATOMS: atom_id res chain seq x y z
N MET A 1 -1.94 -32.52 25.05
CA MET A 1 -1.50 -31.17 24.65
C MET A 1 -2.48 -30.69 23.59
N THR A 2 -3.55 -30.03 24.01
CA THR A 2 -4.63 -29.55 23.12
C THR A 2 -4.20 -28.22 22.52
N GLU A 3 -3.86 -28.24 21.23
CA GLU A 3 -3.69 -27.03 20.43
C GLU A 3 -5.01 -26.26 20.43
N THR A 4 -5.06 -25.12 21.12
CA THR A 4 -6.21 -24.23 21.09
C THR A 4 -6.28 -23.59 19.70
N ARG A 5 -7.13 -24.15 18.83
CA ARG A 5 -7.43 -23.57 17.52
C ARG A 5 -8.11 -22.21 17.74
N GLN A 6 -7.40 -21.12 17.49
CA GLN A 6 -7.96 -19.78 17.60
C GLN A 6 -9.14 -19.61 16.64
N SER A 7 -10.22 -19.00 17.13
CA SER A 7 -11.40 -18.74 16.31
C SER A 7 -11.13 -17.60 15.32
N GLY A 8 -11.85 -17.59 14.19
CA GLY A 8 -11.73 -16.53 13.18
C GLY A 8 -11.86 -15.09 13.75
N PRO A 9 -12.81 -14.81 14.65
CA PRO A 9 -12.94 -13.48 15.28
C PRO A 9 -11.77 -13.09 16.19
N GLU A 10 -11.17 -14.05 16.90
CA GLU A 10 -9.99 -13.79 17.74
C GLU A 10 -8.76 -13.46 16.89
N LEU A 11 -8.56 -14.23 15.82
CA LEU A 11 -7.52 -13.94 14.82
C LEU A 11 -7.71 -12.56 14.21
N ALA A 12 -8.94 -12.20 13.84
CA ALA A 12 -9.25 -10.88 13.28
C ALA A 12 -8.95 -9.75 14.29
N ARG A 13 -9.33 -9.91 15.56
CA ARG A 13 -9.03 -8.92 16.62
C ARG A 13 -7.54 -8.77 16.86
N ALA A 14 -6.80 -9.87 16.89
CA ALA A 14 -5.35 -9.86 17.03
C ALA A 14 -4.68 -9.17 15.81
N ALA A 15 -5.14 -9.46 14.60
CA ALA A 15 -4.65 -8.84 13.38
C ALA A 15 -4.88 -7.32 13.34
N ILE A 16 -6.02 -6.83 13.84
CA ILE A 16 -6.30 -5.39 13.93
C ILE A 16 -5.26 -4.66 14.80
N GLN A 17 -4.74 -5.30 15.86
CA GLN A 17 -3.72 -4.70 16.73
C GLN A 17 -2.34 -4.61 16.05
N LEU A 18 -2.12 -5.33 14.95
CA LEU A 18 -0.86 -5.26 14.18
C LEU A 18 -0.77 -3.99 13.31
N PHE A 19 -1.91 -3.33 13.05
CA PHE A 19 -1.92 -2.07 12.32
C PHE A 19 -1.62 -0.91 13.27
N PRO A 20 -0.61 -0.09 12.98
CA PRO A 20 -0.30 1.05 13.83
C PRO A 20 -1.48 2.03 13.85
N ARG A 21 -1.83 2.51 15.04
CA ARG A 21 -2.76 3.64 15.17
C ARG A 21 -2.06 4.90 14.73
N LEU A 22 -2.30 5.31 13.49
CA LEU A 22 -1.70 6.52 12.95
C LEU A 22 -2.33 7.76 13.59
N SER A 23 -1.48 8.65 14.12
CA SER A 23 -1.84 10.02 14.46
C SER A 23 -2.35 10.78 13.22
N PRO A 24 -3.06 11.92 13.38
CA PRO A 24 -3.51 12.72 12.24
C PRO A 24 -2.37 13.10 11.28
N THR A 25 -1.20 13.43 11.81
CA THR A 25 0.00 13.74 11.01
C THR A 25 0.47 12.50 10.23
N GLU A 26 0.54 11.34 10.87
CA GLU A 26 0.92 10.10 10.20
C GLU A 26 -0.08 9.67 9.12
N GLN A 27 -1.39 9.89 9.35
CA GLN A 27 -2.42 9.63 8.34
C GLN A 27 -2.21 10.52 7.10
N GLN A 28 -1.87 11.79 7.29
CA GLN A 28 -1.56 12.70 6.18
C GLN A 28 -0.32 12.24 5.39
N VAL A 29 0.74 11.84 6.10
CA VAL A 29 1.96 11.30 5.48
C VAL A 29 1.68 9.99 4.74
N SER A 30 0.85 9.10 5.30
CA SER A 30 0.42 7.85 4.69
C SER A 30 -0.31 8.10 3.35
N VAL A 31 -1.33 8.96 3.35
CA VAL A 31 -2.06 9.32 2.13
C VAL A 31 -1.14 9.97 1.10
N MET A 32 -0.20 10.80 1.54
CA MET A 32 0.78 11.42 0.66
C MET A 32 1.73 10.42 0.01
N LEU A 33 2.21 9.43 0.79
CA LEU A 33 3.06 8.37 0.28
C LEU A 33 2.34 7.54 -0.79
N TYR A 34 1.07 7.17 -0.59
CA TYR A 34 0.27 6.52 -1.64
C TYR A 34 0.18 7.37 -2.92
N ARG A 35 -0.07 8.67 -2.79
CA ARG A 35 -0.18 9.58 -3.94
C ARG A 35 1.14 9.78 -4.68
N LEU A 36 2.26 9.76 -3.96
CA LEU A 36 3.60 9.82 -4.56
C LEU A 36 3.95 8.52 -5.27
N LEU A 37 3.74 7.36 -4.63
CA LEU A 37 3.94 6.04 -5.26
C LEU A 37 3.06 5.86 -6.50
N ALA A 38 1.84 6.41 -6.50
CA ALA A 38 0.94 6.37 -7.65
C ALA A 38 1.49 7.13 -8.89
N GLN A 39 2.58 7.88 -8.75
CA GLN A 39 3.30 8.49 -9.86
C GLN A 39 4.25 7.50 -10.57
N GLY A 40 4.35 6.27 -10.08
CA GLY A 40 5.05 5.16 -10.74
C GLY A 40 6.56 5.22 -10.59
N GLN A 41 7.08 5.90 -9.57
CA GLN A 41 8.50 6.04 -9.29
C GLN A 41 8.77 5.76 -7.80
N PRO A 42 9.97 5.25 -7.45
CA PRO A 42 10.39 5.15 -6.06
C PRO A 42 10.29 6.49 -5.34
N VAL A 43 9.97 6.46 -4.04
CA VAL A 43 9.75 7.66 -3.23
C VAL A 43 10.86 7.80 -2.20
N ALA A 44 11.78 8.72 -2.45
CA ALA A 44 12.78 9.13 -1.47
C ALA A 44 12.13 9.77 -0.23
N ARG A 45 12.73 9.53 0.95
CA ARG A 45 12.28 10.13 2.22
C ARG A 45 12.29 11.66 2.18
N GLN A 46 13.27 12.24 1.48
CA GLN A 46 13.42 13.68 1.26
C GLN A 46 12.24 14.25 0.46
N THR A 47 11.75 13.50 -0.54
CA THR A 47 10.57 13.90 -1.31
C THR A 47 9.34 13.93 -0.40
N LEU A 48 9.14 12.89 0.41
CA LEU A 48 8.01 12.82 1.35
C LEU A 48 8.08 13.92 2.43
N ALA A 49 9.27 14.20 2.98
CA ALA A 49 9.49 15.31 3.91
C ALA A 49 9.19 16.67 3.28
N LYS A 50 9.71 16.92 2.07
CA LYS A 50 9.44 18.17 1.34
C LYS A 50 7.95 18.38 1.07
N GLN A 51 7.24 17.33 0.66
CA GLN A 51 5.82 17.42 0.32
C GLN A 51 4.93 17.54 1.57
N SER A 52 5.31 16.90 2.68
CA SER A 52 4.56 16.97 3.95
C SER A 52 4.86 18.24 4.74
N GLY A 53 5.95 18.95 4.44
CA GLY A 53 6.41 20.09 5.22
C GLY A 53 6.99 19.69 6.58
N LEU A 54 7.27 18.41 6.80
CA LEU A 54 7.82 17.89 8.06
C LEU A 54 9.34 17.78 8.00
N PRO A 55 10.03 17.87 9.15
CA PRO A 55 11.45 17.56 9.23
C PRO A 55 11.74 16.14 8.74
N ILE A 56 12.83 15.97 7.97
CA ILE A 56 13.23 14.66 7.44
C ILE A 56 13.42 13.60 8.54
N ALA A 57 13.93 13.99 9.72
CA ALA A 57 14.09 13.09 10.85
C ALA A 57 12.73 12.52 11.31
N GLN A 58 11.69 13.36 11.36
CA GLN A 58 10.35 12.94 11.75
C GLN A 58 9.74 11.97 10.75
N VAL A 59 9.87 12.27 9.44
CA VAL A 59 9.40 11.36 8.38
C VAL A 59 10.14 10.03 8.44
N SER A 60 11.46 10.05 8.65
CA SER A 60 12.24 8.83 8.79
C SER A 60 11.77 7.98 9.96
N THR A 61 11.59 8.57 11.14
CA THR A 61 11.07 7.85 12.32
C THR A 61 9.69 7.24 12.06
N MET A 62 8.78 7.96 11.38
CA MET A 62 7.47 7.40 11.00
C MET A 62 7.62 6.18 10.09
N LEU A 63 8.41 6.30 9.01
CA LEU A 63 8.61 5.23 8.05
C LEU A 63 9.31 4.00 8.65
N ASP A 64 10.23 4.21 9.60
CA ASP A 64 10.94 3.13 10.30
C ASP A 64 10.04 2.40 11.30
N ALA A 65 9.03 3.08 11.86
CA ALA A 65 8.06 2.51 12.77
C ALA A 65 6.93 1.74 12.06
N TRP A 66 6.70 1.99 10.77
CA TRP A 66 5.64 1.35 10.01
C TRP A 66 6.11 0.01 9.41
N HIS A 67 5.39 -1.06 9.75
CA HIS A 67 5.50 -2.34 9.03
C HIS A 67 5.00 -2.19 7.59
N GLY A 68 5.39 -3.08 6.68
CA GLY A 68 4.85 -3.08 5.32
C GLY A 68 5.24 -1.85 4.48
N VAL A 69 6.41 -1.27 4.77
CA VAL A 69 7.11 -0.33 3.89
C VAL A 69 8.31 -1.08 3.30
N TYR A 70 8.42 -1.08 1.98
CA TYR A 70 9.47 -1.78 1.24
C TYR A 70 10.32 -0.77 0.48
N TYR A 71 11.63 -1.00 0.46
CA TYR A 71 12.62 -0.10 -0.10
C TYR A 71 13.42 -0.78 -1.21
N ASP A 72 13.90 0.00 -2.17
CA ASP A 72 14.91 -0.45 -3.14
C ASP A 72 16.34 -0.40 -2.56
N GLY A 73 17.34 -0.71 -3.40
CA GLY A 73 18.74 -0.67 -3.02
C GLY A 73 19.28 0.74 -2.71
N ALA A 74 18.58 1.79 -3.11
CA ALA A 74 18.92 3.18 -2.79
C ALA A 74 18.22 3.65 -1.49
N GLY A 75 17.36 2.83 -0.89
CA GLY A 75 16.60 3.17 0.31
C GLY A 75 15.36 4.01 0.03
N GLU A 76 14.87 4.02 -1.22
CA GLU A 76 13.64 4.71 -1.61
C GLU A 76 12.43 3.77 -1.51
N VAL A 77 11.27 4.28 -1.12
CA VAL A 77 10.07 3.46 -0.95
C VAL A 77 9.55 2.99 -2.30
N ILE A 78 9.39 1.68 -2.46
CA ILE A 78 8.86 1.02 -3.67
C ILE A 78 7.57 0.22 -3.41
N GLY A 79 7.20 0.06 -2.14
CA GLY A 79 5.97 -0.61 -1.76
C GLY A 79 5.47 -0.14 -0.40
N TYR A 80 4.16 0.05 -0.28
CA TYR A 80 3.53 0.52 0.94
C TYR A 80 2.09 0.00 1.03
N TRP A 81 1.82 -0.76 2.09
CA TRP A 81 0.48 -1.21 2.50
C TRP A 81 -0.48 -1.58 1.35
N GLY A 82 -0.01 -2.48 0.48
CA GLY A 82 -0.81 -3.03 -0.61
C GLY A 82 -0.50 -2.44 -1.97
N LEU A 83 0.16 -1.27 -2.07
CA LEU A 83 0.59 -0.68 -3.35
C LEU A 83 2.09 -0.95 -3.59
N ALA A 84 2.47 -1.32 -4.81
CA ALA A 84 3.85 -1.60 -5.18
C ALA A 84 4.21 -1.14 -6.59
N LEU A 85 5.49 -0.87 -6.80
CA LEU A 85 6.09 -0.69 -8.13
C LEU A 85 6.53 -2.03 -8.76
N GLY A 86 6.86 -3.02 -7.93
CA GLY A 86 7.26 -4.37 -8.37
C GLY A 86 6.05 -5.21 -8.78
N GLU A 87 6.24 -6.06 -9.80
CA GLU A 87 5.17 -6.85 -10.40
C GLU A 87 4.53 -7.85 -9.43
N THR A 88 3.20 -7.92 -9.47
CA THR A 88 2.38 -8.93 -8.79
C THR A 88 1.30 -9.45 -9.73
N ARG A 89 0.52 -10.43 -9.27
CA ARG A 89 -0.65 -10.95 -10.02
C ARG A 89 -1.76 -9.90 -10.24
N HIS A 90 -1.75 -8.81 -9.49
CA HIS A 90 -2.79 -7.78 -9.53
C HIS A 90 -2.20 -6.49 -10.08
N ARG A 91 -2.29 -6.33 -11.40
CA ARG A 91 -1.84 -5.13 -12.07
C ARG A 91 -2.81 -3.99 -11.78
N PHE A 92 -2.25 -2.85 -11.39
CA PHE A 92 -2.99 -1.68 -10.91
C PHE A 92 -2.48 -0.46 -11.65
N ARG A 93 -3.28 0.16 -12.51
CA ARG A 93 -2.85 1.30 -13.32
C ARG A 93 -3.54 2.58 -12.90
N VAL A 94 -2.75 3.61 -12.61
CA VAL A 94 -3.24 4.97 -12.28
C VAL A 94 -2.71 5.94 -13.32
N ARG A 95 -3.61 6.63 -14.05
CA ARG A 95 -3.24 7.59 -15.11
C ARG A 95 -2.22 6.99 -16.10
N GLY A 96 -2.46 5.76 -16.54
CA GLY A 96 -1.60 5.02 -17.48
C GLY A 96 -0.29 4.48 -16.88
N ARG A 97 0.04 4.77 -15.62
CA ARG A 97 1.27 4.29 -14.97
C ARG A 97 1.07 2.88 -14.43
N ALA A 98 2.01 2.00 -14.72
CA ALA A 98 1.99 0.63 -14.22
C ALA A 98 2.40 0.59 -12.74
N LEU A 99 1.50 0.10 -11.91
CA LEU A 99 1.71 -0.22 -10.51
C LEU A 99 1.10 -1.62 -10.28
N TYR A 100 1.21 -2.11 -9.06
CA TYR A 100 0.70 -3.40 -8.67
C TYR A 100 0.10 -3.35 -7.26
N ALA A 101 -0.83 -4.26 -7.01
CA ALA A 101 -1.43 -4.44 -5.70
C ALA A 101 -0.99 -5.78 -5.10
N TRP A 102 -0.84 -5.90 -3.79
CA TRP A 102 -0.40 -7.17 -3.18
C TRP A 102 -1.48 -8.25 -3.20
N CYS A 103 -2.75 -7.84 -3.08
CA CYS A 103 -3.88 -8.76 -3.16
C CYS A 103 -5.08 -8.15 -3.90
N ALA A 104 -6.09 -8.97 -4.19
CA ALA A 104 -7.32 -8.52 -4.82
C ALA A 104 -8.06 -7.46 -3.98
N TRP A 105 -8.03 -7.57 -2.65
CA TRP A 105 -8.68 -6.62 -1.74
C TRP A 105 -8.08 -5.21 -1.85
N ASP A 106 -6.76 -5.10 -1.95
CA ASP A 106 -6.04 -3.83 -2.11
C ASP A 106 -6.52 -3.04 -3.33
N THR A 107 -6.84 -3.74 -4.42
CA THR A 107 -7.31 -3.10 -5.66
C THR A 107 -8.63 -2.35 -5.51
N LEU A 108 -9.43 -2.66 -4.47
CA LEU A 108 -10.77 -2.14 -4.30
C LEU A 108 -10.80 -0.78 -3.59
N PHE A 109 -9.92 -0.56 -2.60
CA PHE A 109 -9.95 0.65 -1.77
C PHE A 109 -8.80 1.62 -2.06
N LEU A 110 -7.66 1.14 -2.56
CA LEU A 110 -6.50 1.99 -2.85
C LEU A 110 -6.83 3.18 -3.76
N PRO A 111 -7.65 3.05 -4.82
CA PRO A 111 -7.84 4.20 -5.70
C PRO A 111 -8.67 5.32 -5.02
N ARG A 112 -9.45 5.03 -3.96
CA ARG A 112 -10.13 6.05 -3.13
C ARG A 112 -9.15 6.82 -2.25
N ILE A 113 -8.15 6.13 -1.69
CA ILE A 113 -7.08 6.75 -0.90
C ILE A 113 -6.22 7.66 -1.79
N ILE A 114 -5.84 7.15 -2.96
CA ILE A 114 -5.07 7.91 -3.97
C ILE A 114 -5.88 9.12 -4.46
N GLY A 115 -7.20 8.99 -4.59
CA GLY A 115 -8.10 10.02 -5.09
C GLY A 115 -8.16 10.07 -6.62
N VAL A 116 -7.84 8.95 -7.29
CA VAL A 116 -7.85 8.80 -8.74
C VAL A 116 -8.35 7.41 -9.09
N ALA A 117 -9.17 7.29 -10.15
CA ALA A 117 -9.60 5.99 -10.67
C ALA A 117 -8.41 5.11 -11.10
N ALA A 118 -8.57 3.79 -11.00
CA ALA A 118 -7.58 2.83 -11.43
C ALA A 118 -8.17 1.76 -12.34
N GLU A 119 -7.36 1.32 -13.31
CA GLU A 119 -7.62 0.11 -14.08
C GLU A 119 -6.94 -1.06 -13.39
N VAL A 120 -7.69 -2.15 -13.18
CA VAL A 120 -7.23 -3.34 -12.48
C VAL A 120 -7.29 -4.52 -13.42
N GLU A 121 -6.21 -5.27 -13.50
CA GLU A 121 -6.13 -6.52 -14.25
C GLU A 121 -5.56 -7.60 -13.34
N SER A 122 -6.29 -8.71 -13.19
CA SER A 122 -5.95 -9.77 -12.26
C SER A 122 -6.12 -11.14 -12.90
N VAL A 123 -5.39 -12.13 -12.38
CA VAL A 123 -5.49 -13.53 -12.79
C VAL A 123 -6.33 -14.31 -11.78
N CYS A 124 -7.30 -15.09 -12.26
CA CYS A 124 -8.07 -16.01 -11.45
C CYS A 124 -7.15 -17.12 -10.91
N PRO A 125 -7.06 -17.36 -9.59
CA PRO A 125 -6.15 -18.37 -9.03
C PRO A 125 -6.53 -19.80 -9.42
N GLU A 126 -7.82 -20.06 -9.69
CA GLU A 126 -8.32 -21.41 -10.01
C GLU A 126 -8.16 -21.76 -11.50
N THR A 127 -8.33 -20.77 -12.39
CA THR A 127 -8.44 -21.02 -13.85
C THR A 127 -7.31 -20.41 -14.66
N GLY A 128 -6.50 -19.52 -14.08
CA GLY A 128 -5.49 -18.75 -14.82
C GLY A 128 -6.07 -17.72 -15.79
N SER A 129 -7.40 -17.58 -15.87
CA SER A 129 -8.05 -16.57 -16.72
C SER A 129 -7.76 -15.15 -16.25
N ARG A 130 -7.57 -14.24 -17.20
CA ARG A 130 -7.22 -12.84 -16.95
C ARG A 130 -8.46 -11.96 -17.09
N ASN A 131 -8.80 -11.25 -16.01
CA ASN A 131 -9.95 -10.36 -15.96
C ASN A 131 -9.48 -8.91 -15.78
N THR A 132 -10.05 -8.00 -16.57
CA THR A 132 -9.81 -6.55 -16.46
C THR A 132 -11.08 -5.86 -15.96
N ARG A 133 -10.94 -4.95 -15.00
CA ARG A 133 -12.03 -4.13 -14.47
C ARG A 133 -11.52 -2.72 -14.17
N VAL A 134 -12.34 -1.71 -14.44
CA VAL A 134 -12.05 -0.32 -14.06
C VAL A 134 -12.80 0.01 -12.78
N HIS A 135 -12.09 0.58 -11.80
CA HIS A 135 -12.66 1.02 -10.53
C HIS A 135 -12.69 2.55 -10.49
N THR A 136 -13.91 3.08 -10.48
CA THR A 136 -14.22 4.52 -10.34
C THR A 136 -14.92 4.75 -9.01
N PHE A 137 -14.77 5.95 -8.42
CA PHE A 137 -15.46 6.38 -7.19
C PHE A 137 -16.27 7.63 -7.42
#